data_AF-A0A6P0S7N2-F1
#
_entry.id   AF-A0A6P0S7N2-F1
#
_cell.length_a   1.000
_cell.length_b   1.000
_cell.length_c   1.000
_cell.angle_alpha   90.00
_cell.angle_beta   90.00
_cell.angle_gamma   90.00
#
_symmetry.space_group_name_H-M   'P 1'
#
loop_
_entity.id
_entity.type
_entity.pdbx_description
1 polymer ?
#
loop_
_entity_poly.entity_id
_entity_poly.type
_entity_poly.pdbx_seq_one_letter_code
_entity_poly.pdbx_strand_id
1 'polypeptide(L)'
;MLDNDSVTQTDNSTVIHSICLYIYQTILEIQEQQPELLKEKYRNVLWQAPRYQATVLEKLKERLHQKKNQQVLLRNVQKFLQVLLTPDYFQSQNFGNLMAKIRASTQYL
;
A
#
# COMPACT_ATOMS: atom_id res chain seq x y z
N MET A 1 -28.61 22.96 -7.14
CA MET A 1 -28.17 21.67 -6.54
C MET A 1 -26.67 21.63 -6.70
N LEU A 2 -25.91 21.70 -5.60
CA LEU A 2 -24.44 21.69 -5.63
C LEU A 2 -23.98 20.24 -5.53
N ASP A 3 -23.21 19.82 -6.53
CA ASP A 3 -22.58 18.51 -6.62
C ASP A 3 -21.62 18.30 -5.45
N ASN A 4 -22.09 17.61 -4.41
CA ASN A 4 -21.31 17.30 -3.21
C ASN A 4 -20.44 16.02 -3.38
N ASP A 5 -20.58 15.32 -4.51
CA ASP A 5 -19.84 14.10 -4.83
C ASP A 5 -18.40 14.36 -5.31
N SER A 6 -18.13 15.52 -5.92
CA SER A 6 -16.81 15.86 -6.48
C SER A 6 -15.76 16.20 -5.40
N VAL A 7 -16.19 16.75 -4.26
CA VAL A 7 -15.29 17.04 -3.12
C VAL A 7 -14.86 15.75 -2.43
N THR A 8 -15.79 14.82 -2.18
CA THR A 8 -15.48 13.55 -1.49
C THR A 8 -14.68 12.56 -2.34
N GLN A 9 -14.83 12.56 -3.67
CA GLN A 9 -14.04 11.68 -4.54
C GLN A 9 -12.58 12.13 -4.69
N THR A 10 -12.33 13.46 -4.71
CA THR A 10 -10.99 14.02 -4.88
C THR A 10 -10.11 13.75 -3.64
N ASP A 11 -10.69 13.90 -2.45
CA ASP A 11 -10.00 13.61 -1.19
C ASP A 11 -9.66 12.13 -1.06
N ASN A 12 -10.60 11.25 -1.43
CA ASN A 12 -10.40 9.81 -1.38
C ASN A 12 -9.31 9.33 -2.35
N SER A 13 -9.29 9.87 -3.57
CA SER A 13 -8.25 9.57 -4.58
C SER A 13 -6.86 9.98 -4.09
N THR A 14 -6.74 11.14 -3.45
CA THR A 14 -5.48 11.67 -2.91
C THR A 14 -4.98 10.82 -1.73
N VAL A 15 -5.86 10.42 -0.82
CA VAL A 15 -5.54 9.52 0.29
C VAL A 15 -5.08 8.16 -0.23
N ILE A 16 -5.82 7.57 -1.18
CA ILE A 16 -5.45 6.27 -1.77
C ILE A 16 -4.10 6.36 -2.47
N HIS A 17 -3.84 7.43 -3.23
CA HIS A 17 -2.57 7.61 -3.90
C HIS A 17 -1.41 7.67 -2.90
N SER A 18 -1.59 8.38 -1.79
CA SER A 18 -0.59 8.49 -0.72
C SER A 18 -0.30 7.13 -0.08
N ILE A 19 -1.34 6.33 0.20
CA ILE A 19 -1.19 4.95 0.71
C ILE A 19 -0.42 4.08 -0.29
N CYS A 20 -0.71 4.20 -1.58
CA CYS A 20 0.01 3.45 -2.62
C CYS A 20 1.50 3.80 -2.62
N LEU A 21 1.84 5.09 -2.51
CA LEU A 21 3.22 5.56 -2.44
C LEU A 21 3.92 5.05 -1.18
N TYR A 22 3.27 5.09 -0.02
CA TYR A 22 3.85 4.57 1.22
C TYR A 22 4.15 3.07 1.14
N ILE A 23 3.22 2.27 0.62
CA ILE A 23 3.43 0.83 0.44
C ILE A 23 4.61 0.57 -0.49
N TYR A 24 4.70 1.32 -1.60
CA TYR A 24 5.80 1.17 -2.54
C TYR A 24 7.15 1.56 -1.91
N GLN A 25 7.20 2.65 -1.14
CA GLN A 25 8.39 3.05 -0.40
C GLN A 25 8.83 1.99 0.62
N THR A 26 7.88 1.38 1.33
CA THR A 26 8.16 0.26 2.25
C THR A 26 8.76 -0.94 1.52
N ILE A 27 8.33 -1.23 0.29
CA ILE A 27 8.93 -2.32 -0.52
C ILE A 27 10.39 -1.98 -0.87
N LEU A 28 10.68 -0.73 -1.23
CA LEU A 28 12.06 -0.28 -1.51
C LEU A 28 12.95 -0.39 -0.27
N GLU A 29 12.48 0.11 0.87
CA GLU A 29 13.20 0.03 2.15
C GLU A 29 13.48 -1.41 2.56
N ILE A 30 12.50 -2.31 2.41
CA ILE A 30 12.69 -3.74 2.69
C ILE A 30 13.74 -4.33 1.75
N GLN A 31 13.70 -4.01 0.45
CA GLN A 31 14.71 -4.53 -0.48
C GLN A 31 16.13 -4.09 -0.09
N GLU A 32 16.29 -2.85 0.35
CA GLU A 32 17.60 -2.27 0.70
C GLU A 32 18.13 -2.76 2.04
N GLN A 33 17.26 -2.89 3.05
CA GLN A 33 17.68 -3.16 4.42
C GLN A 33 17.51 -4.61 4.85
N GLN A 34 16.44 -5.27 4.40
CA GLN A 34 16.01 -6.61 4.86
C GLN A 34 15.45 -7.44 3.70
N PRO A 35 16.24 -7.69 2.63
CA PRO A 35 15.76 -8.37 1.43
C PRO A 35 15.25 -9.79 1.71
N GLU A 36 15.66 -10.42 2.80
CA GLU A 36 15.15 -11.71 3.28
C GLU A 36 13.65 -11.70 3.56
N LEU A 37 13.08 -10.54 3.91
CA LEU A 37 11.65 -10.36 4.14
C LEU A 37 10.84 -10.30 2.86
N LEU A 38 11.47 -10.10 1.70
CA LEU A 38 10.86 -10.36 0.40
C LEU A 38 10.89 -11.87 0.13
N LYS A 39 9.81 -12.38 -0.46
CA LYS A 39 9.84 -13.75 -0.99
C LYS A 39 10.90 -13.84 -2.07
N GLU A 40 11.55 -15.00 -2.16
CA GLU A 40 12.73 -15.24 -3.00
C GLU A 40 12.59 -14.72 -4.44
N LYS A 41 11.46 -15.00 -5.10
CA LYS A 41 11.17 -14.55 -6.47
C LYS A 41 11.13 -13.02 -6.67
N TYR A 42 11.06 -12.24 -5.60
CA TYR A 42 10.97 -10.78 -5.62
C TYR A 42 12.25 -10.09 -5.13
N ARG A 43 13.25 -10.83 -4.62
CA ARG A 43 14.48 -10.25 -4.05
C ARG A 43 15.37 -9.58 -5.09
N ASN A 44 15.37 -10.11 -6.31
CA ASN A 44 16.20 -9.63 -7.43
C ASN A 44 15.42 -8.74 -8.41
N VAL A 45 14.16 -8.41 -8.10
CA VAL A 45 13.38 -7.48 -8.93
C VAL A 45 13.96 -6.09 -8.73
N LEU A 46 14.32 -5.37 -9.80
CA LEU A 46 14.84 -4.01 -9.68
C LEU A 46 13.71 -3.03 -9.34
N TRP A 47 13.22 -3.04 -8.09
CA TRP A 47 12.01 -2.31 -7.69
C TRP A 47 12.09 -0.81 -8.01
N GLN A 48 13.28 -0.20 -7.92
CA GLN A 48 13.54 1.22 -8.24
C GLN A 48 13.29 1.58 -9.72
N ALA A 49 13.20 0.61 -10.64
CA ALA A 49 12.93 0.91 -12.04
C ALA A 49 11.50 1.47 -12.22
N PRO A 50 11.31 2.57 -12.97
CA PRO A 50 10.01 3.26 -13.08
C PRO A 50 8.84 2.36 -13.49
N ARG A 51 9.10 1.35 -14.32
CA ARG A 51 8.08 0.37 -14.76
C ARG A 51 7.44 -0.40 -13.60
N TYR A 52 8.21 -0.74 -12.56
CA TYR A 52 7.68 -1.50 -11.42
C TYR A 52 6.93 -0.57 -10.46
N GLN A 53 7.39 0.66 -10.29
CA GLN A 53 6.62 1.69 -9.59
C GLN A 53 5.24 1.86 -10.20
N ALA A 54 5.17 2.12 -11.51
CA ALA A 54 3.90 2.30 -12.21
C ALA A 54 2.99 1.07 -12.03
N THR A 55 3.53 -0.14 -12.27
CA THR A 55 2.77 -1.39 -12.15
C THR A 55 2.25 -1.63 -10.72
N VAL A 56 3.07 -1.39 -9.70
CA VAL A 56 2.66 -1.58 -8.29
C VAL A 56 1.60 -0.56 -7.89
N LEU A 57 1.81 0.72 -8.26
CA LEU A 57 0.86 1.78 -7.96
C LEU A 57 -0.48 1.55 -8.64
N GLU A 58 -0.50 1.11 -9.89
CA GLU A 58 -1.73 0.77 -10.62
C GLU A 58 -2.48 -0.37 -9.93
N LYS A 59 -1.79 -1.48 -9.64
CA LYS A 59 -2.40 -2.64 -8.95
C LYS A 59 -2.91 -2.31 -7.55
N LEU A 60 -2.20 -1.44 -6.81
CA LEU A 60 -2.64 -0.97 -5.51
C LEU A 60 -3.85 -0.06 -5.65
N LYS A 61 -3.81 0.93 -6.54
CA LYS A 61 -4.94 1.83 -6.81
C LYS A 61 -6.19 1.02 -7.13
N GLU A 62 -6.14 0.10 -8.08
CA GLU A 62 -7.29 -0.76 -8.43
C GLU A 62 -7.86 -1.53 -7.22
N ARG A 63 -6.99 -2.09 -6.38
CA ARG A 63 -7.40 -2.84 -5.19
C ARG A 63 -7.98 -1.97 -4.07
N LEU A 64 -7.59 -0.71 -4.00
CA LEU A 64 -7.95 0.22 -2.92
C LEU A 64 -9.10 1.17 -3.31
N HIS A 65 -9.28 1.49 -4.60
CA HIS A 65 -10.29 2.43 -5.10
C HIS A 65 -11.73 1.97 -4.83
N GLN A 66 -11.96 0.67 -4.73
CA GLN A 66 -13.32 0.13 -4.76
C GLN A 66 -14.11 0.24 -3.44
N LYS A 67 -13.56 0.75 -2.32
CA LYS A 67 -14.16 0.49 -1.00
C LYS A 67 -14.07 1.66 0.00
N LYS A 68 -15.24 2.17 0.42
CA LYS A 68 -15.46 3.14 1.52
C LYS A 68 -15.34 2.52 2.94
N ASN A 69 -14.60 1.43 3.10
CA ASN A 69 -14.49 0.75 4.40
C ASN A 69 -13.02 0.54 4.75
N GLN A 70 -12.57 1.26 5.79
CA GLN A 70 -11.22 1.20 6.32
C GLN A 70 -10.76 -0.23 6.63
N GLN A 71 -11.60 -1.09 7.24
CA GLN A 71 -11.21 -2.47 7.54
C GLN A 71 -10.96 -3.29 6.28
N VAL A 72 -11.77 -3.06 5.23
CA VAL A 72 -11.58 -3.72 3.93
C VAL A 72 -10.31 -3.22 3.25
N LEU A 73 -10.04 -1.91 3.32
CA LEU A 73 -8.81 -1.31 2.81
C LEU A 73 -7.58 -1.93 3.50
N LEU A 74 -7.55 -1.95 4.83
CA LEU A 74 -6.45 -2.52 5.61
C LEU A 74 -6.23 -4.01 5.28
N ARG A 75 -7.31 -4.79 5.14
CA ARG A 75 -7.23 -6.20 4.72
C ARG A 75 -6.65 -6.34 3.31
N ASN A 76 -7.02 -5.46 2.38
CA ASN A 76 -6.50 -5.50 1.01
C ASN A 76 -5.02 -5.13 0.93
N VAL A 77 -4.57 -4.17 1.74
CA VAL A 77 -3.14 -3.85 1.90
C VAL A 77 -2.40 -5.07 2.41
N GLN A 78 -2.88 -5.69 3.50
CA GLN A 78 -2.25 -6.89 4.06
C GLN A 78 -2.18 -8.02 3.01
N LYS A 79 -3.27 -8.29 2.28
CA LYS A 79 -3.29 -9.30 1.21
C LYS A 79 -2.32 -8.98 0.08
N PHE A 80 -2.18 -7.72 -0.29
CA PHE A 80 -1.22 -7.30 -1.30
C PHE A 80 0.21 -7.57 -0.82
N LEU A 81 0.55 -7.15 0.39
CA LEU A 81 1.86 -7.39 0.99
C LEU A 81 2.17 -8.88 1.14
N GLN A 82 1.18 -9.71 1.49
CA GLN A 82 1.35 -11.16 1.61
C GLN A 82 1.72 -11.83 0.29
N VAL A 83 1.48 -11.19 -0.86
CA VAL A 83 1.97 -11.69 -2.15
C VAL A 83 3.50 -11.56 -2.20
N LEU A 84 4.03 -10.43 -1.73
CA LEU A 84 5.42 -10.00 -1.90
C LEU A 84 6.34 -10.41 -0.74
N LEU A 85 5.83 -10.40 0.49
CA LEU A 85 6.61 -10.51 1.72
C LEU A 85 6.44 -11.87 2.40
N THR A 86 7.45 -12.27 3.15
CA THR A 86 7.44 -13.48 3.99
C THR A 86 6.55 -13.28 5.23
N PRO A 87 6.12 -14.38 5.89
CA PRO A 87 5.36 -14.29 7.14
C PRO A 87 6.04 -13.45 8.24
N ASP A 88 7.37 -13.50 8.30
CA ASP A 88 8.19 -12.83 9.32
C ASP A 88 7.98 -11.32 9.34
N TYR A 89 7.77 -10.70 8.17
CA TYR A 89 7.46 -9.27 8.09
C TYR A 89 6.19 -8.92 8.88
N PHE A 90 5.17 -9.77 8.85
CA PHE A 90 3.89 -9.52 9.54
C PHE A 90 3.97 -9.66 11.05
N GLN A 91 5.07 -10.22 11.56
CA GLN A 91 5.38 -10.26 12.99
C GLN A 91 6.27 -9.08 13.43
N SER A 92 6.75 -8.28 12.48
CA SER A 92 7.65 -7.16 12.75
C SER A 92 6.94 -5.90 13.23
N GLN A 93 7.68 -5.04 13.94
CA GLN A 93 7.22 -3.70 14.29
C GLN A 93 6.99 -2.82 13.04
N ASN A 94 7.70 -3.08 11.94
CA ASN A 94 7.55 -2.35 10.68
C ASN A 94 6.15 -2.52 10.09
N PHE A 95 5.60 -3.74 10.13
CA PHE A 95 4.23 -3.97 9.70
C PHE A 95 3.21 -3.25 10.60
N GLY A 96 3.39 -3.31 11.92
CA GLY A 96 2.55 -2.58 12.88
C GLY A 96 2.53 -1.07 12.60
N ASN A 97 3.70 -0.48 12.37
CA ASN A 97 3.87 0.94 12.05
C ASN A 97 3.20 1.31 10.72
N LEU A 98 3.37 0.49 9.67
CA LEU A 98 2.71 0.71 8.38
C LEU A 98 1.18 0.71 8.52
N MET A 99 0.62 -0.29 9.20
CA MET A 99 -0.82 -0.41 9.38
C MET A 99 -1.39 0.72 10.24
N ALA A 100 -0.66 1.18 11.24
CA ALA A 100 -1.04 2.35 12.04
C ALA A 100 -1.08 3.64 11.19
N LYS A 101 -0.06 3.88 10.36
CA LYS A 101 -0.01 5.02 9.44
C LYS A 101 -1.16 5.00 8.43
N ILE A 102 -1.43 3.86 7.83
CA ILE A 102 -2.54 3.71 6.86
C ILE A 102 -3.87 3.95 7.57
N ARG A 103 -4.08 3.38 8.76
CA ARG A 103 -5.31 3.59 9.54
C ARG A 103 -5.53 5.08 9.85
N ALA A 104 -4.50 5.80 10.28
CA ALA A 104 -4.58 7.23 10.53
C ALA A 104 -4.92 8.02 9.25
N SER A 105 -4.33 7.63 8.11
CA SER A 105 -4.58 8.27 6.81
C SER A 105 -5.99 8.05 6.28
N THR A 106 -6.69 7.01 6.74
CA THR A 106 -8.04 6.66 6.30
C THR A 106 -9.10 6.91 7.37
N GLN A 107 -8.79 7.68 8.43
CA GLN A 107 -9.74 7.95 9.52
C GLN A 107 -10.92 8.84 9.08
N TYR A 108 -10.77 9.52 7.94
CA TYR A 108 -11.77 10.42 7.35
C TYR A 108 -12.40 9.87 6.06
N LEU A 109 -12.14 8.60 5.74
CA LEU A 109 -12.72 7.84 4.61
C LEU A 109 -13.97 7.07 5.07
#